data_AF-A0A9W8A2J7-F1
#
_entry.id   AF-A0A9W8A2J7-F1
#
_cell.length_a   1.000
_cell.length_b   1.000
_cell.length_c   1.000
_cell.angle_alpha   90.00
_cell.angle_beta   90.00
_cell.angle_gamma   90.00
#
_symmetry.space_group_name_H-M   'P 1'
#
loop_
_entity.id
_entity.type
_entity.pdbx_description
1 polymer ?
#
loop_
_entity_poly.entity_id
_entity_poly.type
_entity_poly.pdbx_seq_one_letter_code
_entity_poly.pdbx_strand_id
1 'polypeptide(L)'
;MLTTFAAHPSSLTEDSAQIRYATHLKSWDELAAIIASGDYTDLNRTREGQEEYDQAKVHYDQHHGGIAQYVMKNRLHWTLEGVLETQQRVRKSLAAVIPSPANDSLAPTVVSQPAGAPSSWPFDPALTQVLSNDYPYALDKAITHQVLWSQLPLDPNDPRVHAYLTHRFADCDVLFMVHNPALQSVRAIPHGHVFTRPKVAA
;
A
#
# COMPACT_ATOMS: atom_id res chain seq x y z
N MET A 1 -46.26 -16.43 -16.39
CA MET A 1 -45.60 -15.52 -15.44
C MET A 1 -44.94 -16.36 -14.36
N LEU A 2 -43.79 -15.88 -13.86
CA LEU A 2 -42.90 -16.43 -12.82
C LEU A 2 -41.85 -17.44 -13.32
N THR A 3 -40.75 -16.90 -13.82
CA THR A 3 -39.46 -17.60 -13.92
C THR A 3 -38.73 -17.42 -12.59
N THR A 4 -38.56 -18.50 -11.84
CA THR A 4 -37.74 -18.53 -10.62
C THR A 4 -36.27 -18.66 -11.02
N PHE A 5 -35.45 -17.65 -10.69
CA PHE A 5 -33.99 -17.76 -10.81
C PHE A 5 -33.46 -18.58 -9.63
N ALA A 6 -32.94 -19.77 -9.90
CA ALA A 6 -32.16 -20.54 -8.95
C ALA A 6 -30.77 -19.91 -8.81
N ALA A 7 -30.45 -19.43 -7.60
CA ALA A 7 -29.11 -18.98 -7.25
C ALA A 7 -28.13 -20.15 -7.41
N HIS A 8 -27.11 -19.96 -8.23
CA HIS A 8 -25.98 -20.89 -8.29
C HIS A 8 -25.09 -20.66 -7.06
N PRO A 9 -24.85 -21.66 -6.20
CA PRO A 9 -23.76 -21.56 -5.24
C PRO A 9 -22.45 -21.67 -6.03
N SER A 10 -21.69 -20.58 -6.10
CA SER A 10 -20.31 -20.62 -6.58
C SER A 10 -19.48 -21.46 -5.62
N SER A 11 -19.29 -22.73 -6.00
CA SER A 11 -18.32 -23.65 -5.42
C SER A 11 -16.91 -23.11 -5.66
N LEU A 12 -16.33 -22.44 -4.66
CA LEU A 12 -14.89 -22.29 -4.56
C LEU A 12 -14.34 -23.59 -3.95
N THR A 13 -13.56 -24.32 -4.74
CA THR A 13 -12.84 -25.52 -4.32
C THR A 13 -11.79 -25.17 -3.26
N GLU A 14 -11.75 -25.92 -2.16
CA GLU A 14 -10.99 -25.65 -0.93
C GLU A 14 -9.44 -25.78 -1.04
N ASP A 15 -8.89 -26.11 -2.21
CA ASP A 15 -7.49 -26.60 -2.30
C ASP A 15 -6.42 -25.53 -2.64
N SER A 16 -6.76 -24.25 -2.45
CA SER A 16 -5.79 -23.14 -2.45
C SER A 16 -6.24 -22.02 -1.50
N ALA A 17 -6.83 -22.42 -0.38
CA ALA A 17 -7.27 -21.50 0.66
C ALA A 17 -6.05 -20.83 1.31
N GLN A 18 -5.56 -19.76 0.67
CA GLN A 18 -4.82 -18.72 1.36
C GLN A 18 -5.63 -18.41 2.62
N ILE A 19 -5.04 -18.66 3.80
CA ILE A 19 -5.79 -18.56 5.06
C ILE A 19 -6.40 -17.15 5.09
N ARG A 20 -7.72 -17.08 4.95
CA ARG A 20 -8.43 -15.80 4.73
C ARG A 20 -8.27 -14.84 5.93
N TYR A 21 -7.93 -15.38 7.09
CA TYR A 21 -7.86 -14.68 8.36
C TYR A 21 -6.56 -15.03 9.09
N ALA A 22 -6.04 -14.11 9.88
CA ALA A 22 -4.91 -14.37 10.74
C ALA A 22 -5.25 -15.41 11.81
N THR A 23 -4.28 -16.28 12.12
CA THR A 23 -4.41 -17.29 13.17
C THR A 23 -4.16 -16.71 14.57
N HIS A 24 -3.42 -15.62 14.67
CA HIS A 24 -3.11 -14.87 15.89
C HIS A 24 -2.67 -13.45 15.55
N LEU A 25 -2.53 -12.59 16.58
CA LEU A 25 -1.96 -11.26 16.45
C LEU A 25 -0.44 -11.35 16.29
N LYS A 26 0.13 -10.65 15.31
CA LYS A 26 1.58 -10.62 15.10
C LYS A 26 2.26 -9.71 16.10
N SER A 27 3.26 -10.27 16.78
CA SER A 27 4.24 -9.49 17.53
C SER A 27 5.14 -8.70 16.59
N TRP A 28 5.91 -7.78 17.17
CA TRP A 28 6.84 -6.96 16.41
C TRP A 28 7.93 -7.79 15.71
N ASP A 29 8.45 -8.80 16.41
CA ASP A 29 9.56 -9.61 15.90
C ASP A 29 9.07 -10.53 14.77
N GLU A 30 7.86 -11.09 14.88
CA GLU A 30 7.21 -11.84 13.81
C GLU A 30 6.95 -10.96 12.58
N LEU A 31 6.44 -9.75 12.80
CA LEU A 31 6.20 -8.79 11.73
C LEU A 31 7.52 -8.39 11.03
N ALA A 32 8.59 -8.17 11.78
CA ALA A 32 9.91 -7.90 11.23
C ALA A 32 10.43 -9.09 10.39
N ALA A 33 10.24 -10.33 10.87
CA ALA A 33 10.62 -11.54 10.14
C ALA A 33 9.82 -11.71 8.83
N ILE A 34 8.51 -11.45 8.86
CA ILE A 34 7.63 -11.47 7.68
C ILE A 34 8.09 -10.44 6.64
N ILE A 35 8.40 -9.22 7.07
CA ILE A 35 8.86 -8.16 6.17
C ILE A 35 10.23 -8.50 5.57
N ALA A 36 11.15 -9.02 6.39
CA ALA A 36 12.48 -9.42 5.96
C ALA A 36 12.48 -10.60 4.97
N SER A 37 11.54 -11.55 5.11
CA SER A 37 11.42 -12.69 4.20
C SER A 37 10.77 -12.32 2.86
N GLY A 38 9.96 -11.25 2.84
CA GLY A 38 9.12 -10.88 1.69
C GLY A 38 7.93 -11.82 1.47
N ASP A 39 7.69 -12.79 2.37
CA ASP A 39 6.53 -13.68 2.35
C ASP A 39 5.42 -13.13 3.25
N TYR A 40 4.45 -12.46 2.63
CA TYR A 40 3.34 -11.82 3.31
C TYR A 40 2.11 -12.73 3.48
N THR A 41 2.23 -14.04 3.22
CA THR A 41 1.08 -14.97 3.20
C THR A 41 0.30 -15.00 4.53
N ASP A 42 0.99 -14.79 5.66
CA ASP A 42 0.39 -14.78 7.00
C ASP A 42 0.11 -13.36 7.54
N LEU A 43 0.27 -12.33 6.70
CA LEU A 43 -0.01 -10.95 7.07
C LEU A 43 -1.48 -10.59 6.76
N ASN A 44 -2.38 -11.22 7.50
CA ASN A 44 -3.83 -11.14 7.31
C ASN A 44 -4.51 -10.30 8.39
N ARG A 45 -5.80 -10.02 8.21
CA ARG A 45 -6.66 -9.40 9.23
C ARG A 45 -7.24 -10.45 10.16
N THR A 46 -7.73 -10.03 11.32
CA THR A 46 -8.65 -10.88 12.11
C THR A 46 -9.90 -11.19 11.28
N ARG A 47 -10.66 -12.22 11.66
CA ARG A 47 -11.94 -12.51 10.99
C ARG A 47 -12.87 -11.30 10.98
N GLU A 48 -13.09 -10.70 12.14
CA GLU A 48 -13.92 -9.50 12.31
C GLU A 48 -13.42 -8.35 11.42
N GLY A 49 -12.12 -8.02 11.47
CA GLY A 49 -11.56 -6.95 10.64
C GLY A 49 -11.63 -7.24 9.14
N GLN A 50 -11.59 -8.50 8.72
CA GLN A 50 -11.79 -8.87 7.31
C GLN A 50 -13.26 -8.75 6.90
N GLU A 51 -14.20 -9.10 7.76
CA GLU A 51 -15.64 -8.95 7.51
C GLU A 51 -16.03 -7.47 7.41
N GLU A 52 -15.52 -6.62 8.29
CA GLU A 52 -15.70 -5.16 8.22
C GLU A 52 -15.12 -4.59 6.92
N TYR A 53 -13.92 -5.04 6.53
CA TYR A 53 -13.30 -4.63 5.28
C TYR A 53 -14.12 -5.04 4.05
N ASP A 54 -14.63 -6.27 4.03
CA ASP A 54 -15.44 -6.79 2.93
C ASP A 54 -16.77 -6.00 2.80
N GLN A 55 -17.43 -5.70 3.92
CA GLN A 55 -18.63 -4.86 3.95
C GLN A 55 -18.33 -3.43 3.46
N ALA A 56 -17.22 -2.85 3.91
CA ALA A 56 -16.81 -1.53 3.50
C ALA A 56 -16.50 -1.46 2.00
N LYS A 57 -15.86 -2.50 1.43
CA LYS A 57 -15.62 -2.57 -0.02
C LYS A 57 -16.93 -2.52 -0.80
N VAL A 58 -17.93 -3.31 -0.40
CA VAL A 58 -19.26 -3.28 -1.03
C VAL A 58 -19.87 -1.89 -0.95
N HIS A 59 -19.77 -1.24 0.21
CA HIS A 59 -20.26 0.13 0.39
C HIS A 59 -19.53 1.12 -0.53
N TYR A 60 -18.20 1.07 -0.62
CA TYR A 60 -17.41 1.96 -1.47
C TYR A 60 -17.67 1.73 -2.96
N ASP A 61 -17.86 0.49 -3.39
CA ASP A 61 -18.23 0.16 -4.77
C ASP A 61 -19.58 0.79 -5.13
N GLN A 62 -20.56 0.73 -4.22
CA GLN A 62 -21.91 1.27 -4.44
C GLN A 62 -21.97 2.80 -4.44
N HIS A 63 -21.18 3.47 -3.59
CA HIS A 63 -21.35 4.91 -3.32
C HIS A 63 -20.21 5.79 -3.82
N HIS A 64 -19.04 5.22 -4.07
CA HIS A 64 -17.82 5.97 -4.37
C HIS A 64 -17.11 5.54 -5.66
N GLY A 65 -17.63 4.54 -6.37
CA GLY A 65 -16.96 3.98 -7.55
C GLY A 65 -15.74 3.12 -7.18
N GLY A 66 -15.70 2.64 -5.94
CA GLY A 66 -14.66 1.75 -5.41
C GLY A 66 -13.78 2.37 -4.33
N ILE A 67 -13.05 1.51 -3.61
CA ILE A 67 -12.19 1.91 -2.49
C ILE A 67 -11.09 2.88 -2.90
N ALA A 68 -10.53 2.73 -4.11
CA ALA A 68 -9.47 3.63 -4.59
C ALA A 68 -9.98 5.06 -4.75
N GLN A 69 -11.18 5.23 -5.30
CA GLN A 69 -11.84 6.51 -5.54
C GLN A 69 -12.26 7.15 -4.22
N TYR A 70 -12.79 6.35 -3.29
CA TYR A 70 -13.07 6.79 -1.93
C TYR A 70 -11.80 7.32 -1.25
N VAL A 71 -10.72 6.54 -1.20
CA VAL A 71 -9.47 6.98 -0.56
C VAL A 71 -8.94 8.26 -1.20
N MET A 72 -8.87 8.31 -2.53
CA MET A 72 -8.35 9.48 -3.25
C MET A 72 -9.13 10.76 -2.94
N LYS A 73 -10.47 10.70 -3.04
CA LYS A 73 -11.34 11.87 -2.89
C LYS A 73 -11.58 12.24 -1.43
N ASN A 74 -11.90 11.26 -0.60
CA ASN A 74 -12.39 11.47 0.76
C ASN A 74 -11.28 11.46 1.80
N ARG A 75 -10.16 10.78 1.55
CA ARG A 75 -9.06 10.65 2.52
C ARG A 75 -7.85 11.49 2.16
N LEU A 76 -7.43 11.44 0.90
CA LEU A 76 -6.23 12.14 0.43
C LEU A 76 -6.53 13.52 -0.14
N HIS A 77 -7.79 13.77 -0.53
CA HIS A 77 -8.21 14.97 -1.25
C HIS A 77 -7.35 15.22 -2.51
N TRP A 78 -6.96 14.14 -3.18
CA TRP A 78 -6.26 14.13 -4.46
C TRP A 78 -7.22 13.86 -5.61
N THR A 79 -6.78 14.10 -6.84
CA THR A 79 -7.46 13.70 -8.07
C THR A 79 -6.59 12.70 -8.84
N LEU A 80 -7.22 11.78 -9.58
CA LEU A 80 -6.48 10.84 -10.41
C LEU A 80 -5.63 11.58 -11.45
N GLU A 81 -6.22 12.60 -12.07
CA GLU A 81 -5.54 13.50 -13.01
C GLU A 81 -4.30 14.13 -12.37
N GLY A 82 -4.41 14.72 -11.18
CA GLY A 82 -3.27 15.33 -10.50
C GLY A 82 -2.15 14.34 -10.17
N VAL A 83 -2.50 13.12 -9.75
CA VAL A 83 -1.51 12.05 -9.52
C VAL A 83 -0.81 11.68 -10.83
N LEU A 84 -1.57 11.47 -11.92
CA LEU A 84 -1.02 11.11 -13.22
C LEU A 84 -0.14 12.21 -13.82
N GLU A 85 -0.55 13.48 -13.69
CA GLU A 85 0.23 14.64 -14.11
C GLU A 85 1.56 14.75 -13.36
N THR A 86 1.52 14.58 -12.02
CA THR A 86 2.73 14.56 -11.19
C THR A 86 3.69 13.46 -11.64
N GLN A 87 3.19 12.24 -11.87
CA GLN A 87 4.02 11.14 -12.36
C GLN A 87 4.58 11.40 -13.76
N GLN A 88 3.79 11.96 -14.67
CA GLN A 88 4.24 12.29 -16.02
C GLN A 88 5.32 13.37 -16.01
N ARG A 89 5.17 14.40 -15.16
CA ARG A 89 6.16 15.47 -14.99
C ARG A 89 7.51 14.91 -14.55
N VAL A 90 7.51 14.06 -13.52
CA VAL A 90 8.72 13.40 -13.00
C VAL A 90 9.38 12.51 -14.06
N ARG A 91 8.59 11.71 -14.80
CA ARG A 91 9.11 10.87 -15.90
C ARG A 91 9.76 11.70 -17.01
N LYS A 92 9.12 12.80 -17.42
CA LYS A 92 9.66 13.69 -18.46
C LYS A 92 10.95 14.37 -18.03
N SER A 93 11.02 14.83 -16.77
CA SER A 93 12.25 15.40 -16.20
C SER A 93 13.40 14.40 -16.21
N LEU A 94 13.14 13.13 -15.89
CA LEU A 94 14.18 12.08 -15.94
C LEU A 94 14.66 11.83 -17.38
N ALA A 95 13.75 11.73 -18.34
CA ALA A 95 14.08 11.51 -19.75
C ALA A 95 14.90 12.65 -20.37
N ALA A 96 14.78 13.88 -19.87
CA ALA A 96 15.56 15.02 -20.33
C ALA A 96 17.00 15.05 -19.79
N VAL A 97 17.29 14.32 -18.70
CA VAL A 97 18.61 14.30 -18.04
C VAL A 97 19.52 13.20 -18.63
N ILE A 98 18.95 12.16 -19.23
CA ILE A 98 19.69 11.08 -19.89
C ILE A 98 19.76 11.40 -21.40
N PRO A 99 20.94 11.73 -21.98
CA PRO A 99 21.06 11.83 -23.43
C PRO A 99 20.86 10.43 -24.03
N SER A 100 19.88 10.29 -24.91
CA SER A 100 19.56 9.03 -25.59
C SER A 100 20.77 8.47 -26.35
N PRO A 101 21.16 7.19 -26.15
CA PRO A 101 21.75 6.41 -27.21
C PRO A 101 20.68 5.43 -27.73
N ALA A 102 20.42 5.50 -29.04
CA ALA A 102 19.72 4.44 -29.74
C ALA A 102 20.49 3.12 -29.53
N ASN A 103 19.89 2.14 -28.84
CA ASN A 103 20.02 0.72 -29.22
C ASN A 103 19.02 -0.19 -28.51
N ASP A 104 18.57 -1.18 -29.26
CA ASP A 104 17.61 -2.23 -28.93
C ASP A 104 18.02 -3.12 -27.75
N SER A 105 17.12 -3.29 -26.78
CA SER A 105 16.75 -4.60 -26.22
C SER A 105 15.63 -4.46 -25.18
N LEU A 106 14.49 -5.06 -25.49
CA LEU A 106 13.35 -5.22 -24.60
C LEU A 106 13.69 -6.24 -23.49
N ALA A 107 14.08 -5.74 -22.33
CA ALA A 107 13.84 -6.42 -21.05
C ALA A 107 13.02 -5.47 -20.16
N PRO A 108 12.01 -5.95 -19.42
CA PRO A 108 11.23 -5.10 -18.53
C PRO A 108 12.10 -4.75 -17.33
N THR A 109 12.81 -3.62 -17.40
CA THR A 109 13.59 -3.08 -16.30
C THR A 109 12.65 -2.76 -15.14
N VAL A 110 12.82 -3.51 -14.06
CA VAL A 110 12.26 -3.27 -12.73
C VAL A 110 12.41 -1.78 -12.40
N VAL A 111 11.29 -1.07 -12.29
CA VAL A 111 11.25 0.36 -11.95
C VAL A 111 11.75 0.52 -10.51
N SER A 112 13.05 0.63 -10.36
CA SER A 112 13.71 0.98 -9.10
C SER A 112 13.97 2.49 -9.13
N GLN A 113 13.47 3.19 -8.10
CA GLN A 113 13.63 4.64 -7.84
C GLN A 113 12.84 5.62 -8.72
N PRO A 114 12.28 6.70 -8.13
CA PRO A 114 12.00 7.91 -8.88
C PRO A 114 13.30 8.74 -8.91
N ALA A 115 14.20 8.44 -9.85
CA ALA A 115 15.39 9.24 -10.14
C ALA A 115 15.07 10.68 -10.60
N GLY A 116 13.78 11.03 -10.75
CA GLY A 116 13.28 12.38 -11.04
C GLY A 116 12.36 12.99 -9.96
N ALA A 117 12.25 12.39 -8.78
CA ALA A 117 11.45 12.99 -7.70
C ALA A 117 12.05 14.35 -7.25
N PRO A 118 11.21 15.33 -6.87
CA PRO A 118 11.71 16.58 -6.32
C PRO A 118 12.47 16.33 -5.00
N SER A 119 13.41 17.20 -4.64
CA SER A 119 14.20 17.06 -3.41
C SER A 119 13.36 17.13 -2.14
N SER A 120 12.17 17.76 -2.22
CA SER A 120 11.20 17.80 -1.13
C SER A 120 10.49 16.45 -0.93
N TRP A 121 10.51 15.53 -1.89
CA TRP A 121 9.89 14.22 -1.73
C TRP A 121 10.77 13.29 -0.88
N PRO A 122 10.21 12.51 0.06
CA PRO A 122 8.77 12.37 0.41
C PRO A 122 8.30 13.28 1.56
N PHE A 123 9.05 14.32 1.92
CA PHE A 123 8.69 15.29 2.97
C PHE A 123 7.58 16.27 2.57
N ASP A 124 7.28 16.40 1.27
CA ASP A 124 6.25 17.29 0.74
C ASP A 124 4.83 16.75 1.01
N PRO A 125 4.02 17.41 1.86
CA PRO A 125 2.68 16.94 2.19
C PRO A 125 1.71 16.98 0.99
N ALA A 126 2.02 17.73 -0.07
CA ALA A 126 1.24 17.68 -1.30
C ALA A 126 1.46 16.38 -2.10
N LEU A 127 2.63 15.75 -1.94
CA LEU A 127 3.02 14.54 -2.66
C LEU A 127 2.89 13.27 -1.82
N THR A 128 2.89 13.40 -0.50
CA THR A 128 2.93 12.26 0.41
C THR A 128 2.08 12.52 1.65
N GLN A 129 1.26 11.54 2.03
CA GLN A 129 0.43 11.61 3.23
C GLN A 129 0.51 10.28 3.99
N VAL A 130 0.67 10.37 5.31
CA VAL A 130 0.59 9.21 6.21
C VAL A 130 -0.77 9.24 6.90
N LEU A 131 -1.54 8.17 6.75
CA LEU A 131 -2.85 8.01 7.38
C LEU A 131 -2.92 6.69 8.14
N SER A 132 -3.69 6.63 9.23
CA SER A 132 -4.03 5.35 9.88
C SER A 132 -4.72 4.42 8.89
N ASN A 133 -4.40 3.13 8.95
CA ASN A 133 -5.10 2.13 8.16
C ASN A 133 -6.46 1.84 8.81
N ASP A 134 -7.54 2.08 8.07
CA ASP A 134 -8.91 1.86 8.58
C ASP A 134 -9.22 0.39 8.83
N TYR A 135 -8.52 -0.51 8.13
CA TYR A 135 -8.70 -1.95 8.22
C TYR A 135 -7.33 -2.59 8.47
N PRO A 136 -6.79 -2.46 9.69
CA PRO A 136 -5.44 -2.89 10.01
C PRO A 136 -5.31 -4.42 9.97
N TYR A 137 -4.07 -4.91 9.95
CA TYR A 137 -3.79 -6.34 10.06
C TYR A 137 -3.97 -6.79 11.51
N ALA A 138 -4.00 -8.10 11.71
CA ALA A 138 -4.00 -8.70 13.04
C ALA A 138 -2.62 -8.52 13.70
N LEU A 139 -2.44 -7.40 14.39
CA LEU A 139 -1.18 -7.03 15.04
C LEU A 139 -1.38 -6.88 16.54
N ASP A 140 -0.29 -7.04 17.30
CA ASP A 140 -0.28 -6.72 18.72
C ASP A 140 -0.72 -5.28 19.00
N LYS A 141 -1.37 -5.07 20.14
CA LYS A 141 -1.98 -3.77 20.52
C LYS A 141 -0.99 -2.61 20.58
N ALA A 142 0.30 -2.90 20.80
CA ALA A 142 1.35 -1.88 20.82
C ALA A 142 1.78 -1.42 19.41
N ILE A 143 1.34 -2.11 18.36
CA ILE A 143 1.72 -1.85 16.97
C ILE A 143 0.61 -1.05 16.30
N THR A 144 0.95 0.14 15.82
CA THR A 144 0.05 0.94 14.98
C THR A 144 0.31 0.64 13.51
N HIS A 145 -0.76 0.42 12.75
CA HIS A 145 -0.70 0.21 11.31
C HIS A 145 -1.19 1.45 10.55
N GLN A 146 -0.29 2.05 9.79
CA GLN A 146 -0.53 3.23 8.97
C GLN A 146 -0.20 2.91 7.51
N VAL A 147 -0.63 3.80 6.62
CA VAL A 147 -0.35 3.74 5.18
C VAL A 147 0.32 5.04 4.76
N LEU A 148 1.51 4.91 4.17
CA LEU A 148 2.19 5.97 3.46
C LEU A 148 1.65 6.02 2.03
N TRP A 149 0.83 7.01 1.73
CA TRP A 149 0.32 7.30 0.38
C TRP A 149 1.27 8.25 -0.34
N SER A 150 1.55 7.98 -1.61
CA SER A 150 2.45 8.82 -2.41
C SER A 150 1.91 9.00 -3.83
N GLN A 151 2.05 10.20 -4.37
CA GLN A 151 1.79 10.44 -5.80
C GLN A 151 2.87 9.82 -6.70
N LEU A 152 4.06 9.55 -6.14
CA LEU A 152 5.21 8.92 -6.82
C LEU A 152 5.40 7.47 -6.38
N PRO A 153 5.96 6.58 -7.23
CA PRO A 153 6.27 5.21 -6.85
C PRO A 153 7.11 5.14 -5.58
N LEU A 154 6.78 4.19 -4.70
CA LEU A 154 7.52 3.92 -3.47
C LEU A 154 8.37 2.67 -3.68
N ASP A 155 9.65 2.78 -3.35
CA ASP A 155 10.56 1.66 -3.23
C ASP A 155 10.82 1.44 -1.72
N PRO A 156 10.58 0.23 -1.18
CA PRO A 156 10.80 -0.06 0.24
C PRO A 156 12.25 0.12 0.67
N ASN A 157 13.21 0.14 -0.26
CA ASN A 157 14.64 0.32 0.02
C ASN A 157 15.14 1.74 -0.30
N ASP A 158 14.27 2.70 -0.65
CA ASP A 158 14.71 4.08 -0.93
C ASP A 158 15.15 4.78 0.38
N PRO A 159 16.41 5.23 0.48
CA PRO A 159 16.93 5.86 1.69
C PRO A 159 16.18 7.14 2.07
N ARG A 160 15.56 7.84 1.11
CA ARG A 160 14.75 9.04 1.39
C ARG A 160 13.46 8.68 2.12
N VAL A 161 12.85 7.55 1.78
CA VAL A 161 11.66 7.03 2.48
C VAL A 161 12.03 6.62 3.89
N HIS A 162 13.14 5.90 4.08
CA HIS A 162 13.63 5.55 5.42
C HIS A 162 13.93 6.80 6.27
N ALA A 163 14.60 7.80 5.70
CA ALA A 163 14.90 9.05 6.39
C ALA A 163 13.63 9.81 6.79
N TYR A 164 12.64 9.89 5.89
CA TYR A 164 11.35 10.50 6.17
C TYR A 164 10.60 9.80 7.29
N LEU A 165 10.48 8.47 7.24
CA LEU A 165 9.79 7.70 8.27
C LEU A 165 10.49 7.79 9.63
N THR A 166 11.82 7.72 9.64
CA THR A 166 12.62 7.88 10.87
C THR A 166 12.43 9.27 11.48
N HIS A 167 12.40 10.32 10.65
CA HIS A 167 12.14 11.68 11.12
C HIS A 167 10.70 11.84 11.64
N ARG A 168 9.72 11.31 10.90
CA ARG A 168 8.29 11.44 11.22
C ARG A 168 7.88 10.70 12.48
N PHE A 169 8.58 9.61 12.80
CA PHE A 169 8.32 8.70 13.93
C PHE A 169 9.56 8.54 14.82
N ALA A 170 10.17 9.67 15.20
CA ALA A 170 11.45 9.69 15.93
C ALA A 170 11.44 8.88 17.24
N ASP A 171 10.29 8.77 17.91
CA ASP A 171 10.14 8.08 19.19
C ASP A 171 9.66 6.62 19.06
N CYS A 172 9.56 6.11 17.83
CA CYS A 172 9.08 4.77 17.55
C CYS A 172 10.17 3.92 16.87
N ASP A 173 10.08 2.60 17.06
CA ASP A 173 10.62 1.68 16.07
C ASP A 173 9.69 1.68 14.85
N VAL A 174 10.26 1.56 13.65
CA VAL A 174 9.51 1.63 12.39
C VAL A 174 9.86 0.46 11.49
N LEU A 175 8.83 -0.22 10.98
CA LEU A 175 8.93 -1.15 9.85
C LEU A 175 8.14 -0.60 8.67
N PHE A 176 8.67 -0.82 7.46
CA PHE A 176 8.06 -0.35 6.23
C PHE A 176 8.07 -1.45 5.18
N MET A 177 6.98 -1.58 4.44
CA MET A 177 6.90 -2.48 3.29
C MET A 177 6.00 -1.89 2.21
N VAL A 178 6.23 -2.30 0.97
CA VAL A 178 5.34 -2.02 -0.16
C VAL A 178 4.84 -3.36 -0.68
N HIS A 179 3.53 -3.57 -0.70
CA HIS A 179 2.95 -4.82 -1.23
C HIS A 179 3.22 -4.96 -2.72
N ASN A 180 3.27 -6.20 -3.21
CA ASN A 180 3.23 -6.47 -4.64
C ASN A 180 1.95 -5.84 -5.24
N PRO A 181 2.04 -5.06 -6.34
CA PRO A 181 0.86 -4.46 -6.98
C PRO A 181 -0.29 -5.44 -7.25
N ALA A 182 -0.01 -6.73 -7.47
CA ALA A 182 -1.04 -7.76 -7.66
C ALA A 182 -1.93 -7.96 -6.42
N LEU A 183 -1.39 -7.76 -5.21
CA LEU A 183 -2.07 -7.96 -3.92
C LEU A 183 -2.72 -6.69 -3.38
N GLN A 184 -2.44 -5.53 -3.99
CA GLN A 184 -2.97 -4.25 -3.53
C GLN A 184 -4.44 -4.09 -3.94
N SER A 185 -5.25 -3.61 -2.99
CA SER A 185 -6.65 -3.25 -3.26
C SER A 185 -6.80 -1.86 -3.90
N VAL A 186 -5.82 -0.96 -3.71
CA VAL A 186 -5.80 0.40 -4.29
C VAL A 186 -4.63 0.53 -5.27
N ARG A 187 -4.71 -0.17 -6.40
CA ARG A 187 -3.60 -0.24 -7.37
C ARG A 187 -3.29 1.09 -8.08
N ALA A 188 -4.25 2.01 -8.10
CA ALA A 188 -4.13 3.28 -8.82
C ALA A 188 -3.22 4.29 -8.12
N ILE A 189 -2.92 4.11 -6.82
CA ILE A 189 -2.16 5.06 -6.02
C ILE A 189 -1.02 4.31 -5.34
N PRO A 190 0.26 4.69 -5.57
CA PRO A 190 1.37 4.13 -4.84
C PRO A 190 1.19 4.27 -3.33
N HIS A 191 1.34 3.17 -2.60
CA HIS A 191 1.27 3.17 -1.15
C HIS A 191 2.16 2.09 -0.54
N GLY A 192 2.63 2.36 0.67
CA GLY A 192 3.35 1.40 1.50
C GLY A 192 2.75 1.35 2.90
N HIS A 193 2.93 0.22 3.56
CA HIS A 193 2.47 -0.02 4.91
C HIS A 193 3.56 0.36 5.90
N VAL A 194 3.19 1.19 6.87
CA VAL A 194 4.08 1.67 7.93
C VAL A 194 3.58 1.09 9.24
N PHE A 195 4.47 0.39 9.95
CA PHE A 195 4.18 -0.15 11.27
C PHE A 195 5.07 0.53 12.29
N THR A 196 4.48 0.96 13.40
CA THR A 196 5.21 1.66 14.45
C THR A 196 4.86 1.10 15.82
N ARG A 197 5.86 0.94 16.69
CA ARG A 197 5.68 0.74 18.13
C ARG A 197 6.51 1.76 18.91
N PRO A 198 6.11 2.18 20.12
CA PRO A 198 6.96 3.01 20.97
C PRO A 198 8.31 2.35 21.21
N LYS A 199 9.40 3.13 21.19
CA LYS A 199 10.71 2.63 21.62
C LYS A 199 10.62 2.20 23.08
N VAL A 200 11.20 1.04 23.39
CA VAL A 200 11.39 0.63 24.79
C VAL A 200 12.42 1.59 25.38
N ALA A 201 12.07 2.26 26.48
CA ALA A 201 13.05 3.06 27.22
C ALA A 201 14.19 2.14 27.66
N ALA A 202 15.42 2.50 27.30
CA ALA A 202 16.62 1.79 27.70
C ALA A 202 16.86 1.84 29.21
#